data_AF-A0A952V459-F1
#
_entry.id   AF-A0A952V459-F1
#
_cell.length_a   1.000
_cell.length_b   1.000
_cell.length_c   1.000
_cell.angle_alpha   90.00
_cell.angle_beta   90.00
_cell.angle_gamma   90.00
#
_symmetry.space_group_name_H-M   'P 1'
#
loop_
_entity.id
_entity.type
_entity.pdbx_description
1 polymer ?
#
loop_
_entity_poly.entity_id
_entity_poly.type
_entity_poly.pdbx_seq_one_letter_code
_entity_poly.pdbx_strand_id
1 'polypeptide(L)'
;MSFKLSLGVAFLGLSVLAGCTSAAEESTATEQDLILPFPVEVEGAWRGKWETATSSQWFEGAVFRHDGTFFADVSTGIVCITTPCPTSVRIDGTYHVVGHSLVLASNGPVETIGGDYFTRYELTRSGDALTIEGDGFSNTLELQNSYCAEPVDCEGQGLIHPMCVGGWTCSEQRSCGYSCGIPARD
;
A
#
# COMPACT_ATOMS: atom_id res chain seq x y z
N MET A 1 -64.94 23.35 -19.08
CA MET A 1 -65.03 22.47 -20.27
C MET A 1 -65.06 21.04 -19.77
N SER A 2 -66.18 20.38 -20.02
CA SER A 2 -66.57 19.10 -19.44
C SER A 2 -66.37 18.01 -20.48
N PHE A 3 -65.74 16.90 -20.13
CA PHE A 3 -65.88 15.66 -20.89
C PHE A 3 -66.30 14.53 -19.96
N LYS A 4 -67.55 14.11 -20.13
CA LYS A 4 -68.10 12.85 -19.65
C LYS A 4 -67.86 11.81 -20.74
N LEU A 5 -67.42 10.61 -20.36
CA LEU A 5 -67.63 9.39 -21.12
C LEU A 5 -67.89 8.25 -20.13
N SER A 6 -69.06 7.64 -20.27
CA SER A 6 -69.53 6.45 -19.55
C SER A 6 -69.66 5.28 -20.52
N LEU A 7 -69.79 4.08 -19.92
CA LEU A 7 -70.00 2.73 -20.49
C LEU A 7 -68.73 2.00 -20.95
N GLY A 8 -68.44 0.76 -20.55
CA GLY A 8 -69.17 -0.16 -19.69
C GLY A 8 -68.72 -1.61 -19.91
N VAL A 9 -69.14 -2.46 -18.98
CA VAL A 9 -69.17 -3.95 -18.97
C VAL A 9 -67.98 -4.67 -18.31
N ALA A 10 -68.36 -5.39 -17.26
CA ALA A 10 -67.58 -6.25 -16.40
C ALA A 10 -67.23 -7.59 -17.06
N PHE A 11 -66.08 -8.14 -16.67
CA PHE A 11 -65.94 -9.60 -16.58
C PHE A 11 -65.35 -9.96 -15.21
N LEU A 12 -66.11 -10.81 -14.51
CA LEU A 12 -65.72 -11.52 -13.30
C LEU A 12 -64.52 -12.43 -13.60
N GLY A 13 -63.49 -12.30 -12.78
CA GLY A 13 -62.34 -13.20 -12.77
C GLY A 13 -61.67 -13.18 -11.40
N LEU A 14 -62.37 -13.69 -10.39
CA LEU A 14 -61.82 -13.92 -9.07
C LEU A 14 -60.98 -15.21 -9.13
N SER A 15 -59.66 -15.08 -9.04
CA SER A 15 -58.75 -16.18 -8.73
C SER A 15 -57.70 -15.65 -7.76
N VAL A 16 -57.94 -15.91 -6.49
CA VAL A 16 -56.99 -15.70 -5.41
C VAL A 16 -55.95 -16.82 -5.51
N LEU A 17 -54.66 -16.49 -5.45
CA LEU A 17 -53.67 -17.09 -4.54
C LEU A 17 -52.27 -16.50 -4.79
N ALA A 18 -51.76 -15.87 -3.73
CA ALA A 18 -50.37 -15.51 -3.38
C ALA A 18 -49.25 -15.76 -4.42
N GLY A 19 -48.54 -14.69 -4.78
CA GLY A 19 -47.25 -14.75 -5.48
C GLY A 19 -46.52 -13.41 -5.38
N CYS A 20 -45.25 -13.47 -4.99
CA CYS A 20 -44.40 -12.37 -4.53
C CYS A 20 -44.25 -11.20 -5.52
N THR A 21 -44.30 -9.98 -4.98
CA THR A 21 -43.84 -8.75 -5.63
C THR A 21 -42.31 -8.74 -5.61
N SER A 22 -41.69 -8.76 -6.79
CA SER A 22 -40.46 -8.00 -7.04
C SER A 22 -40.42 -7.60 -8.51
N ALA A 23 -40.46 -6.29 -8.74
CA ALA A 23 -40.03 -5.71 -10.00
C ALA A 23 -38.54 -6.04 -10.15
N ALA A 24 -38.22 -6.94 -11.07
CA ALA A 24 -36.85 -7.09 -11.53
C ALA A 24 -36.59 -5.91 -12.46
N GLU A 25 -35.97 -4.86 -11.92
CA GLU A 25 -35.29 -3.87 -12.74
C GLU A 25 -34.13 -4.59 -13.42
N GLU A 26 -34.25 -4.76 -14.74
CA GLU A 26 -33.18 -5.23 -15.62
C GLU A 26 -32.12 -4.13 -15.67
N SER A 27 -31.24 -4.11 -14.67
CA SER A 27 -30.02 -3.33 -14.71
C SER A 27 -29.08 -3.98 -15.71
N THR A 28 -29.07 -3.47 -16.93
CA THR A 28 -28.03 -3.77 -17.92
C THR A 28 -26.71 -3.29 -17.36
N ALA A 29 -25.99 -4.18 -16.67
CA ALA A 29 -24.58 -4.00 -16.37
C ALA A 29 -23.86 -3.79 -17.72
N THR A 30 -23.43 -2.56 -17.95
CA THR A 30 -22.59 -2.24 -19.10
C THR A 30 -21.25 -2.92 -18.88
N GLU A 31 -20.65 -3.49 -19.93
CA GLU A 31 -19.33 -4.14 -19.95
C GLU A 31 -18.16 -3.28 -19.39
N GLN A 32 -18.44 -2.05 -18.94
CA GLN A 32 -17.51 -1.16 -18.25
C GLN A 32 -17.30 -1.51 -16.76
N ASP A 33 -18.14 -2.37 -16.17
CA ASP A 33 -18.02 -2.80 -14.76
C ASP A 33 -17.06 -4.00 -14.56
N LEU A 34 -16.38 -4.46 -15.62
CA LEU A 34 -15.46 -5.61 -15.60
C LEU A 34 -13.98 -5.24 -15.75
N ILE A 35 -13.63 -3.95 -15.77
CA ILE A 35 -12.24 -3.54 -15.59
C ILE A 35 -11.97 -3.58 -14.09
N LEU A 36 -11.61 -4.77 -13.58
CA LEU A 36 -10.96 -4.87 -12.29
C LEU A 36 -9.80 -3.85 -12.29
N PRO A 37 -9.75 -2.88 -11.37
CA PRO A 37 -8.61 -1.97 -11.30
C PRO A 37 -7.38 -2.85 -11.12
N PHE A 38 -6.47 -2.81 -12.10
CA PHE A 38 -5.21 -3.52 -11.97
C PHE A 38 -4.57 -3.08 -10.65
N PRO A 39 -4.11 -4.03 -9.82
CA PRO A 39 -3.52 -3.67 -8.54
C PRO A 39 -2.34 -2.74 -8.78
N VAL A 40 -2.22 -1.70 -7.95
CA VAL A 40 -1.08 -0.80 -8.00
C VAL A 40 0.18 -1.60 -7.72
N GLU A 41 1.12 -1.63 -8.66
CA GLU A 41 2.41 -2.27 -8.44
C GLU A 41 3.18 -1.47 -7.37
N VAL A 42 3.55 -2.14 -6.28
CA VAL A 42 4.34 -1.54 -5.18
C VAL A 42 5.67 -2.26 -4.94
N GLU A 43 5.90 -3.38 -5.61
CA GLU A 43 7.16 -4.13 -5.49
C GLU A 43 8.36 -3.25 -5.85
N GLY A 44 9.43 -3.38 -5.07
CA GLY A 44 10.66 -2.60 -5.26
C GLY A 44 11.09 -1.83 -4.01
N ALA A 45 12.13 -1.03 -4.20
CA ALA A 45 12.71 -0.17 -3.17
C ALA A 45 12.24 1.27 -3.35
N TRP A 46 11.91 1.92 -2.25
CA TRP A 46 11.26 3.21 -2.23
C TRP A 46 11.92 4.13 -1.20
N ARG A 47 12.10 5.40 -1.55
CA ARG A 47 12.58 6.45 -0.64
C ARG A 47 11.48 7.44 -0.39
N GLY A 48 11.19 7.76 0.86
CA GLY A 48 10.21 8.79 1.16
C GLY A 48 10.72 10.20 0.95
N LYS A 49 9.79 11.08 0.56
CA LYS A 49 9.99 12.52 0.51
C LYS A 49 9.39 13.17 1.74
N TRP A 50 10.25 13.63 2.64
CA TRP A 50 9.81 14.30 3.86
C TRP A 50 9.01 15.57 3.57
N GLU A 51 9.27 16.27 2.46
CA GLU A 51 8.57 17.50 2.07
C GLU A 51 7.10 17.27 1.73
N THR A 52 6.73 16.03 1.42
CA THR A 52 5.37 15.63 1.07
C THR A 52 4.60 15.04 2.24
N ALA A 53 5.26 14.83 3.39
CA ALA A 53 4.62 14.28 4.57
C ALA A 53 3.65 15.28 5.19
N THR A 54 2.42 14.87 5.44
CA THR A 54 1.41 15.71 6.11
C THR A 54 1.50 15.68 7.63
N SER A 55 2.32 14.80 8.20
CA SER A 55 2.55 14.69 9.64
C SER A 55 4.04 14.54 9.96
N SER A 56 4.40 14.61 11.25
CA SER A 56 5.79 14.39 11.71
C SER A 56 6.23 12.92 11.58
N GLN A 57 5.27 12.02 11.40
CA GLN A 57 5.45 10.61 11.09
C GLN A 57 5.44 10.44 9.58
N TRP A 58 6.42 9.73 9.02
CA TRP A 58 6.50 9.44 7.60
C TRP A 58 7.45 8.27 7.32
N PHE A 59 7.34 7.67 6.14
CA PHE A 59 8.23 6.59 5.72
C PHE A 59 9.53 7.21 5.22
N GLU A 60 10.66 6.93 5.85
CA GLU A 60 11.96 7.35 5.34
C GLU A 60 12.37 6.54 4.10
N GLY A 61 12.02 5.25 4.11
CA GLY A 61 12.07 4.39 2.95
C GLY A 61 11.45 3.03 3.25
N ALA A 62 11.12 2.30 2.20
CA ALA A 62 10.46 1.02 2.27
C ALA A 62 10.94 0.09 1.16
N VAL A 63 10.94 -1.21 1.43
CA VAL A 63 11.18 -2.25 0.42
C VAL A 63 10.04 -3.24 0.49
N PHE A 64 9.31 -3.37 -0.61
CA PHE A 64 8.25 -4.35 -0.80
C PHE A 64 8.77 -5.48 -1.69
N ARG A 65 8.81 -6.70 -1.13
CA ARG A 65 9.35 -7.88 -1.81
C ARG A 65 8.25 -8.71 -2.44
N HIS A 66 8.58 -9.37 -3.54
CA HIS A 66 7.67 -10.24 -4.28
C HIS A 66 7.06 -11.39 -3.45
N ASP A 67 7.72 -11.79 -2.35
CA ASP A 67 7.21 -12.82 -1.43
C ASP A 67 6.11 -12.31 -0.47
N GLY A 68 5.71 -11.04 -0.59
CA GLY A 68 4.71 -10.40 0.26
C GLY A 68 5.27 -9.90 1.59
N THR A 69 6.59 -9.94 1.80
CA THR A 69 7.24 -9.34 2.97
C THR A 69 7.69 -7.91 2.67
N PHE A 70 7.78 -7.10 3.71
CA PHE A 70 8.34 -5.76 3.59
C PHE A 70 9.19 -5.40 4.81
N PHE A 71 10.00 -4.38 4.62
CA PHE A 71 10.48 -3.57 5.73
C PHE A 71 10.36 -2.10 5.36
N ALA A 72 10.29 -1.25 6.37
CA ALA A 72 10.38 0.19 6.23
C ALA A 72 11.11 0.80 7.42
N ASP A 73 11.88 1.84 7.15
CA ASP A 73 12.34 2.74 8.20
C ASP A 73 11.37 3.91 8.23
N VAL A 74 10.85 4.21 9.41
CA VAL A 74 9.80 5.20 9.58
C VAL A 74 10.20 6.20 10.65
N SER A 75 9.94 7.48 10.37
CA SER A 75 10.06 8.54 11.35
C SER A 75 9.01 8.35 12.43
N THR A 76 9.42 8.34 13.68
CA THR A 76 8.48 8.25 14.81
C THR A 76 7.80 9.59 15.10
N GLY A 77 8.30 10.67 14.48
CA GLY A 77 7.90 12.05 14.79
C GLY A 77 8.32 12.53 16.17
N ILE A 78 9.06 11.70 16.93
CA ILE A 78 9.54 12.03 18.27
C ILE A 78 10.75 12.96 18.14
N VAL A 79 10.67 14.11 18.81
CA VAL A 79 11.79 15.06 18.94
C VAL A 79 12.19 15.11 20.41
N CYS A 80 13.39 14.61 20.75
CA CYS A 80 13.88 14.61 22.13
C CYS A 80 15.00 15.63 22.35
N ILE A 81 15.13 16.12 23.58
CA ILE A 81 16.20 17.03 24.01
C ILE A 81 17.46 16.26 24.44
N THR A 82 17.31 15.01 24.90
CA THR A 82 18.40 14.15 25.39
C THR A 82 18.39 12.77 24.72
N THR A 83 19.57 12.16 24.59
CA THR A 83 19.78 10.86 23.91
C THR A 83 19.69 9.67 24.88
N PRO A 84 19.30 8.45 24.43
CA PRO A 84 18.95 8.08 23.04
C PRO A 84 17.53 8.53 22.64
N CYS A 85 17.40 9.08 21.44
CA CYS A 85 16.11 9.49 20.87
C CYS A 85 15.78 8.61 19.66
N PRO A 86 14.75 7.76 19.72
CA PRO A 86 14.33 6.94 18.59
C PRO A 86 13.55 7.81 17.60
N THR A 87 14.24 8.68 16.85
CA THR A 87 13.63 9.52 15.80
C THR A 87 13.20 8.70 14.59
N SER A 88 13.80 7.52 14.44
CA SER A 88 13.52 6.54 13.41
C SER A 88 13.39 5.16 14.04
N VAL A 89 12.47 4.36 13.55
CA VAL A 89 12.31 2.95 13.91
C VAL A 89 12.15 2.13 12.65
N ARG A 90 12.66 0.91 12.68
CA ARG A 90 12.41 -0.06 11.63
C ARG A 90 11.16 -0.86 11.95
N ILE A 91 10.30 -1.00 10.95
CA ILE A 91 9.18 -1.92 10.97
C ILE A 91 9.38 -2.97 9.87
N ASP A 92 9.01 -4.21 10.16
CA ASP A 92 9.02 -5.31 9.21
C ASP A 92 7.75 -6.14 9.39
N GLY A 93 7.35 -6.80 8.30
CA GLY A 93 6.05 -7.45 8.28
C GLY A 93 5.70 -8.07 6.94
N THR A 94 4.41 -8.25 6.74
CA THR A 94 3.81 -8.64 5.47
C THR A 94 2.95 -7.52 4.92
N TYR A 95 2.83 -7.50 3.60
CA TYR A 95 1.96 -6.56 2.92
C TYR A 95 1.10 -7.29 1.89
N HIS A 96 -0.03 -6.67 1.57
CA HIS A 96 -0.86 -7.09 0.44
C HIS A 96 -1.44 -5.87 -0.25
N VAL A 97 -1.56 -5.96 -1.57
CA VAL A 97 -2.22 -4.94 -2.40
C VAL A 97 -3.53 -5.50 -2.93
N VAL A 98 -4.61 -4.77 -2.70
CA VAL A 98 -5.95 -5.10 -3.21
C VAL A 98 -6.49 -3.86 -3.91
N GLY A 99 -6.49 -3.87 -5.25
CA GLY A 99 -6.81 -2.69 -6.06
C GLY A 99 -5.87 -1.53 -5.75
N HIS A 100 -6.41 -0.47 -5.14
CA HIS A 100 -5.68 0.73 -4.71
C HIS A 100 -5.44 0.77 -3.21
N SER A 101 -5.55 -0.36 -2.50
CA SER A 101 -5.25 -0.41 -1.07
C SER A 101 -3.99 -1.22 -0.80
N LEU A 102 -3.05 -0.64 -0.06
CA LEU A 102 -1.94 -1.33 0.59
C LEU A 102 -2.35 -1.63 2.02
N VAL A 103 -2.10 -2.84 2.50
CA VAL A 103 -2.31 -3.19 3.90
C VAL A 103 -1.01 -3.73 4.44
N LEU A 104 -0.55 -3.15 5.55
CA LEU A 104 0.65 -3.57 6.26
C LEU A 104 0.26 -4.32 7.53
N ALA A 105 0.89 -5.47 7.76
CA ALA A 105 0.68 -6.29 8.94
C ALA A 105 2.01 -6.67 9.56
N SER A 106 2.10 -6.59 10.89
CA SER A 106 3.27 -7.05 11.64
C SER A 106 3.31 -8.58 11.70
N ASN A 107 4.51 -9.15 11.65
CA ASN A 107 4.74 -10.57 11.88
C ASN A 107 4.84 -10.93 13.38
N GLY A 108 4.83 -9.94 14.26
CA GLY A 108 5.02 -10.09 15.70
C GLY A 108 4.14 -9.15 16.53
N PRO A 109 4.34 -9.10 17.86
CA PRO A 109 3.69 -8.10 18.69
C PRO A 109 4.03 -6.70 18.18
N VAL A 110 3.01 -5.88 18.00
CA VAL A 110 3.17 -4.50 17.55
C VAL A 110 3.68 -3.66 18.72
N GLU A 111 4.86 -3.09 18.58
CA GLU A 111 5.37 -2.12 19.55
C GLU A 111 4.55 -0.83 19.49
N THR A 112 4.48 -0.10 20.61
CA THR A 112 3.79 1.19 20.67
C THR A 112 4.41 2.21 19.70
N ILE A 113 5.72 2.14 19.47
CA ILE A 113 6.43 3.01 18.53
C ILE A 113 6.45 2.31 17.16
N GLY A 114 5.96 3.00 16.12
CA GLY A 114 5.86 2.43 14.78
C GLY A 114 4.60 1.58 14.55
N GLY A 115 3.81 1.30 15.59
CA GLY A 115 2.61 0.49 15.49
C GLY A 115 1.52 1.07 14.60
N ASP A 116 1.40 2.40 14.58
CA ASP A 116 0.41 3.14 13.77
C ASP A 116 0.62 2.95 12.26
N TYR A 117 1.79 2.45 11.84
CA TYR A 117 2.08 2.14 10.45
C TYR A 117 1.50 0.80 9.97
N PHE A 118 1.09 -0.09 10.88
CA PHE A 118 0.45 -1.35 10.53
C PHE A 118 -1.05 -1.14 10.31
N THR A 119 -1.38 -0.52 9.18
CA THR A 119 -2.76 -0.16 8.82
C THR A 119 -3.00 -0.35 7.32
N ARG A 120 -4.18 0.06 6.87
CA ARG A 120 -4.55 0.17 5.46
C ARG A 120 -4.25 1.59 4.96
N TYR A 121 -3.63 1.66 3.79
CA TYR A 121 -3.39 2.87 3.03
C TYR A 121 -4.10 2.80 1.68
N GLU A 122 -4.54 3.95 1.19
CA GLU A 122 -4.88 4.18 -0.20
C GLU A 122 -3.60 4.46 -1.00
N LEU A 123 -3.56 3.98 -2.24
CA LEU A 123 -2.41 4.04 -3.13
C LEU A 123 -2.74 4.82 -4.39
N THR A 124 -1.89 5.80 -4.69
CA THR A 124 -1.84 6.44 -6.00
C THR A 124 -0.43 6.31 -6.56
N ARG A 125 -0.29 5.73 -7.76
CA ARG A 125 0.99 5.66 -8.47
C ARG A 125 0.98 6.56 -9.69
N SER A 126 2.06 7.32 -9.87
CA SER A 126 2.31 8.17 -11.03
C SER A 126 3.78 8.06 -11.43
N GLY A 127 4.05 7.24 -12.44
CA GLY A 127 5.42 6.88 -12.84
C GLY A 127 6.19 6.22 -11.70
N ASP A 128 7.28 6.87 -11.29
CA ASP A 128 8.18 6.43 -10.22
C ASP A 128 7.78 7.00 -8.84
N ALA A 129 6.65 7.70 -8.75
CA ALA A 129 6.11 8.17 -7.48
C ALA A 129 4.95 7.28 -7.01
N LEU A 130 5.02 6.83 -5.76
CA LEU A 130 3.96 6.13 -5.04
C LEU A 130 3.52 6.98 -3.86
N THR A 131 2.31 7.52 -3.92
CA THR A 131 1.69 8.21 -2.80
C THR A 131 0.89 7.20 -2.00
N ILE A 132 1.17 7.16 -0.70
CA ILE A 132 0.42 6.36 0.29
C ILE A 132 -0.36 7.32 1.19
N GLU A 133 -1.66 7.05 1.37
CA GLU A 133 -2.55 7.90 2.14
C GLU A 133 -3.34 7.08 3.17
N GLY A 134 -3.45 7.60 4.38
CA GLY A 134 -4.19 7.00 5.49
C GLY A 134 -4.84 8.10 6.32
N ASP A 135 -5.44 7.74 7.46
CA ASP A 135 -6.14 8.69 8.31
C ASP A 135 -5.20 9.83 8.80
N GLY A 136 -5.37 11.04 8.24
CA GLY A 136 -4.54 12.21 8.52
C GLY A 136 -3.08 12.12 8.03
N PHE A 137 -2.72 11.08 7.29
CA PHE A 137 -1.37 10.79 6.84
C PHE A 137 -1.31 10.71 5.32
N SER A 138 -0.38 11.42 4.70
CA SER A 138 -0.02 11.25 3.29
C SER A 138 1.49 11.39 3.17
N ASN A 139 2.10 10.53 2.37
CA ASN A 139 3.53 10.58 2.07
C ASN A 139 3.78 10.06 0.66
N THR A 140 4.64 10.76 -0.09
CA THR A 140 5.09 10.31 -1.40
C THR A 140 6.43 9.62 -1.28
N LEU A 141 6.50 8.44 -1.88
CA LEU A 141 7.68 7.61 -2.02
C LEU A 141 8.17 7.65 -3.47
N GLU A 142 9.47 7.73 -3.69
CA GLU A 142 10.10 7.60 -5.00
C GLU A 142 10.74 6.24 -5.17
N LEU A 143 10.49 5.61 -6.31
CA LEU A 143 11.12 4.36 -6.70
C LEU A 143 12.64 4.54 -6.80
N GLN A 144 13.38 3.59 -6.25
CA GLN A 144 14.83 3.53 -6.24
C GLN A 144 15.28 2.18 -6.77
N ASN A 145 16.53 2.13 -7.23
CA ASN A 145 17.16 0.85 -7.58
C ASN A 145 17.35 -0.06 -6.36
N SER A 146 17.53 0.52 -5.17
CA SER A 146 17.70 -0.19 -3.90
C SER A 146 17.50 0.76 -2.73
N TYR A 147 17.22 0.20 -1.55
CA TYR A 147 17.15 0.94 -0.30
C TYR A 147 17.68 0.08 0.86
N CYS A 148 18.46 0.65 1.77
CA CYS A 148 18.99 -0.08 2.92
C CYS A 148 19.20 0.82 4.14
N ALA A 149 19.10 0.24 5.33
CA ALA A 149 19.66 0.81 6.56
C ALA A 149 21.00 0.14 6.90
N GLU A 150 21.13 -1.14 6.58
CA GLU A 150 22.32 -1.94 6.85
C GLU A 150 22.70 -2.79 5.63
N PRO A 151 23.97 -3.24 5.51
CA PRO A 151 24.41 -4.09 4.41
C PRO A 151 23.56 -5.36 4.19
N VAL A 152 23.02 -5.95 5.26
CA VAL A 152 22.19 -7.16 5.19
C VAL A 152 20.88 -6.95 4.44
N ASP A 153 20.36 -5.72 4.40
CA ASP A 153 19.11 -5.39 3.69
C ASP A 153 19.22 -5.60 2.18
N CYS A 154 20.44 -5.45 1.65
CA CYS A 154 20.71 -5.51 0.22
C CYS A 154 20.61 -6.92 -0.35
N GLU A 155 20.97 -7.93 0.45
CA GLU A 155 20.92 -9.33 0.03
C GLU A 155 19.48 -9.77 -0.26
N GLY A 156 18.54 -9.33 0.58
CA GLY A 156 17.12 -9.65 0.45
C GLY A 156 16.38 -8.91 -0.66
N GLN A 157 17.06 -8.12 -1.50
CA GLN A 157 16.45 -7.33 -2.57
C GLN A 157 16.67 -7.92 -3.98
N GLY A 158 17.38 -9.04 -4.12
CA GLY A 158 17.59 -9.67 -5.43
C GLY A 158 18.40 -8.81 -6.41
N LEU A 159 19.24 -7.93 -5.88
CA LEU A 159 20.05 -7.00 -6.68
C LEU A 159 21.15 -7.73 -7.45
N ILE A 160 21.38 -7.30 -8.70
CA ILE A 160 22.45 -7.86 -9.53
C ILE A 160 23.80 -7.41 -8.98
N HIS A 161 24.71 -8.35 -8.76
CA HIS A 161 26.08 -8.09 -8.34
C HIS A 161 27.10 -8.89 -9.17
N PRO A 162 28.38 -8.51 -9.17
CA PRO A 162 29.43 -9.27 -9.84
C PRO A 162 29.60 -10.68 -9.26
N MET A 163 30.03 -11.64 -10.09
CA MET A 163 30.39 -13.00 -9.68
C MET A 163 31.80 -13.04 -9.06
N CYS A 164 32.01 -12.31 -7.97
CA CYS A 164 33.26 -12.28 -7.21
C CYS A 164 32.97 -12.51 -5.73
N VAL A 165 33.96 -12.97 -4.96
CA VAL A 165 33.87 -12.98 -3.51
C VAL A 165 33.93 -11.53 -3.02
N GLY A 166 32.92 -11.12 -2.28
CA GLY A 166 32.73 -9.74 -1.84
C GLY A 166 31.62 -9.62 -0.80
N GLY A 167 31.15 -8.40 -0.60
CA GLY A 167 30.06 -8.11 0.32
C GLY A 167 29.19 -6.95 -0.15
N TRP A 168 27.94 -6.97 0.30
CA TRP A 168 27.05 -5.83 0.21
C TRP A 168 27.53 -4.70 1.13
N THR A 169 27.26 -3.47 0.73
CA THR A 169 27.48 -2.26 1.51
C THR A 169 26.23 -1.41 1.42
N CYS A 170 25.86 -0.76 2.52
CA CYS A 170 24.85 0.27 2.51
C CYS A 170 25.52 1.65 2.56
N SER A 171 25.28 2.50 1.56
CA SER A 171 25.86 3.84 1.53
C SER A 171 25.18 4.77 2.53
N GLU A 172 25.79 5.93 2.82
CA GLU A 172 25.15 6.99 3.61
C GLU A 172 23.85 7.49 2.99
N GLN A 173 23.76 7.42 1.65
CA GLN A 173 22.54 7.72 0.92
C GLN A 173 21.52 6.57 1.01
N ARG A 174 21.71 5.54 1.83
CA ARG A 174 20.79 4.38 1.95
C ARG A 174 20.58 3.63 0.64
N SER A 175 21.66 3.44 -0.12
CA SER A 175 21.64 2.66 -1.37
C SER A 175 22.60 1.49 -1.29
N CYS A 176 22.23 0.38 -1.92
CA CYS A 176 23.03 -0.83 -1.92
C CYS A 176 24.15 -0.75 -2.95
N GLY A 177 25.33 -1.16 -2.52
CA GLY A 177 26.49 -1.40 -3.39
C GLY A 177 27.09 -2.77 -3.11
N TYR A 178 27.82 -3.32 -4.08
CA TYR A 178 28.58 -4.56 -3.90
C TYR A 178 30.04 -4.30 -4.21
N SER A 179 30.94 -4.73 -3.31
CA SER A 179 32.38 -4.62 -3.53
C SER A 179 33.03 -6.00 -3.55
N CYS A 180 33.83 -6.26 -4.59
CA CYS A 180 34.68 -7.43 -4.66
C CYS A 180 35.88 -7.28 -3.73
N GLY A 181 36.23 -8.35 -3.03
CA GLY A 181 37.37 -8.40 -2.12
C GLY A 181 36.98 -8.99 -0.77
N ILE A 182 37.95 -9.65 -0.12
CA ILE A 182 37.79 -10.14 1.24
C ILE A 182 38.04 -8.94 2.16
N PRO A 183 37.06 -8.50 2.99
CA PRO A 183 37.36 -7.49 4.01
C PRO A 183 38.51 -8.01 4.87
N ALA A 184 39.50 -7.15 5.15
CA ALA A 184 40.63 -7.52 6.00
C ALA A 184 40.06 -8.09 7.32
N ARG A 185 40.44 -9.31 7.67
CA ARG A 185 40.13 -9.87 8.98
C ARG A 185 40.92 -9.07 10.01
N ASP A 186 40.23 -8.27 10.80
CA ASP A 186 40.75 -7.78 12.08
C ASP A 186 40.81 -8.92 13.12
#